data_AF-A0A940VLC0-F1
#
_entry.id   AF-A0A940VLC0-F1
#
_cell.length_a   1.000
_cell.length_b   1.000
_cell.length_c   1.000
_cell.angle_alpha   90.00
_cell.angle_beta   90.00
_cell.angle_gamma   90.00
#
_symmetry.space_group_name_H-M   'P 1'
#
loop_
_entity.id
_entity.type
_entity.pdbx_description
1 polymer ?
#
loop_
_entity_poly.entity_id
_entity_poly.type
_entity_poly.pdbx_seq_one_letter_code
_entity_poly.pdbx_strand_id
1 'polypeptide(L)' 'APYDGIIVTAGAPAVPESLRRQLKDGGSLVIPVGDRSFQMLRRQVRHGDTFREEEHGGCIFVRLVGAEGWPEEREG' A
#
# COMPACT_ATOMS: atom_id res chain seq x y z
N ALA A 1 13.26 -10.49 3.82
CA ALA A 1 12.42 -9.83 2.80
C ALA A 1 12.74 -10.40 1.42
N PRO A 2 11.78 -10.99 0.68
CA PRO A 2 12.09 -11.67 -0.58
C PRO A 2 11.68 -10.91 -1.87
N TYR A 3 10.87 -9.86 -1.81
CA TYR A 3 10.32 -9.25 -3.03
C TYR A 3 11.09 -8.01 -3.48
N ASP A 4 11.36 -7.94 -4.78
CA ASP A 4 11.93 -6.75 -5.45
C ASP A 4 10.84 -5.69 -5.72
N GLY A 5 9.59 -6.13 -5.89
CA GLY A 5 8.46 -5.26 -6.15
C GLY A 5 7.16 -5.85 -5.59
N ILE A 6 6.30 -4.99 -5.06
CA ILE A 6 4.93 -5.33 -4.65
C ILE A 6 3.99 -4.29 -5.26
N ILE A 7 2.93 -4.73 -5.91
CA ILE A 7 1.87 -3.86 -6.44
C ILE A 7 0.56 -4.25 -5.78
N VAL A 8 -0.10 -3.28 -5.15
CA VAL A 8 -1.41 -3.47 -4.53
C VAL A 8 -2.45 -2.83 -5.44
N THR A 9 -3.39 -3.62 -5.93
CA THR A 9 -4.47 -3.18 -6.84
C THR A 9 -5.78 -2.91 -6.10
N ALA A 10 -5.68 -2.43 -4.86
CA ALA A 10 -6.79 -2.10 -3.98
C ALA A 10 -6.37 -0.96 -3.04
N GLY A 11 -7.30 -0.03 -2.77
CA GLY A 11 -7.06 1.12 -1.91
C GLY A 11 -7.02 0.75 -0.43
N ALA A 12 -5.97 1.18 0.26
CA ALA A 12 -5.77 0.95 1.69
C ALA A 12 -5.87 2.26 2.48
N PRO A 13 -6.31 2.21 3.76
CA PRO A 13 -6.34 3.40 4.62
C PRO A 13 -4.93 3.91 4.97
N ALA A 14 -3.94 3.02 4.96
CA ALA A 14 -2.53 3.28 5.18
C ALA A 14 -1.69 2.19 4.50
N VAL A 15 -0.38 2.41 4.37
CA VAL A 15 0.54 1.39 3.82
C VAL A 15 0.75 0.26 4.85
N PRO A 16 0.39 -1.00 4.53
CA PRO A 16 0.61 -2.13 5.43
C PRO A 16 2.09 -2.32 5.76
N GLU A 17 2.42 -2.45 7.05
CA GLU A 17 3.79 -2.66 7.50
C GLU A 17 4.29 -4.04 7.09
N SER A 18 3.41 -5.05 7.06
CA SER A 18 3.78 -6.39 6.57
C SER A 18 4.26 -6.39 5.13
N LEU A 19 3.73 -5.54 4.25
CA LEU A 19 4.19 -5.42 2.87
C LEU A 19 5.56 -4.73 2.81
N ARG A 20 5.75 -3.65 3.58
CA ARG A 20 7.06 -2.98 3.72
C ARG A 20 8.16 -3.92 4.18
N ARG A 21 7.92 -4.74 5.22
CA ARG A 21 8.89 -5.72 5.73
C ARG A 21 9.24 -6.83 4.73
N GLN A 22 8.38 -7.06 3.74
CA GLN A 22 8.60 -8.07 2.71
C GLN A 22 9.41 -7.55 1.51
N LEU A 23 9.63 -6.23 1.40
CA LEU A 23 10.51 -5.64 0.38
C LEU A 23 12.00 -5.84 0.69
N LYS A 24 12.76 -6.32 -0.30
CA LYS A 24 14.22 -6.24 -0.30
C LYS A 24 14.67 -4.79 -0.21
N ASP A 25 15.91 -4.57 0.20
CA ASP A 25 16.52 -3.24 0.10
C ASP A 25 16.60 -2.80 -1.37
N GLY A 26 16.25 -1.55 -1.67
CA GLY A 26 16.03 -1.06 -3.03
C GLY A 26 14.73 -1.52 -3.71
N GLY A 27 13.98 -2.45 -3.10
CA GLY A 27 12.68 -2.90 -3.59
C GLY A 27 11.60 -1.83 -3.45
N SER A 28 10.55 -1.94 -4.26
CA SER A 28 9.48 -0.93 -4.30
C SER A 28 8.07 -1.48 -4.07
N LEU A 29 7.24 -0.71 -3.36
CA LEU A 29 5.82 -0.96 -3.14
C LEU A 29 5.01 0.14 -3.80
N VAL A 30 4.08 -0.23 -4.69
CA VAL A 30 3.10 0.70 -5.27
C VAL A 30 1.72 0.37 -4.72
N ILE A 31 1.06 1.35 -4.12
CA ILE A 31 -0.22 1.17 -3.43
C ILE A 31 -1.07 2.45 -3.45
N PRO A 32 -2.38 2.36 -3.76
CA PRO A 32 -3.31 3.46 -3.54
C PRO A 32 -3.59 3.63 -2.05
N VAL A 33 -3.36 4.83 -1.51
CA VAL A 33 -3.58 5.15 -0.09
C VAL A 33 -4.49 6.37 0.04
N GLY A 34 -5.53 6.26 0.85
CA GLY A 34 -6.45 7.36 1.11
C GLY A 34 -7.72 6.87 1.79
N ASP A 35 -8.78 7.67 1.68
CA ASP A 35 -10.09 7.28 2.18
C ASP A 35 -10.83 6.37 1.19
N ARG A 36 -12.11 6.10 1.45
CA ARG A 36 -12.94 5.19 0.64
C ARG A 36 -13.35 5.77 -0.71
N SER A 37 -13.32 7.09 -0.86
CA SER A 37 -13.81 7.83 -2.01
C SER A 37 -12.69 8.31 -2.92
N PHE A 38 -11.49 8.50 -2.38
CA PHE A 38 -10.32 8.98 -3.11
C PHE A 38 -9.01 8.46 -2.50
N GLN A 39 -8.07 8.04 -3.35
CA GLN A 39 -6.72 7.63 -2.94
C GLN A 39 -5.65 8.35 -3.76
N MET A 40 -4.48 8.55 -3.16
CA MET A 40 -3.26 8.91 -3.86
C MET A 40 -2.48 7.64 -4.20
N LEU A 41 -2.07 7.49 -5.46
CA LEU A 41 -1.18 6.40 -5.84
C LEU A 41 0.23 6.69 -5.31
N ARG A 42 0.71 5.89 -4.36
CA ARG A 42 2.01 6.08 -3.74
C ARG A 42 2.98 4.99 -4.16
N ARG A 43 4.25 5.36 -4.33
CA ARG A 43 5.38 4.45 -4.47
C ARG A 43 6.31 4.63 -3.28
N GLN A 44 6.62 3.54 -2.60
CA GLN A 44 7.63 3.51 -1.54
C GLN A 44 8.82 2.67 -1.96
N VAL A 45 10.03 3.22 -1.84
CA VAL A 45 11.29 2.51 -2.11
C VAL A 45 12.02 2.29 -0.79
N ARG A 46 12.39 1.05 -0.50
CA ARG A 46 13.11 0.71 0.72
C ARG A 46 14.58 1.12 0.62
N HIS A 47 15.08 1.73 1.68
CA HIS A 47 16.49 2.07 1.90
C HIS A 47 16.90 1.71 3.32
N GLY A 48 17.44 0.51 3.51
CA GLY A 48 17.73 -0.08 4.81
C GLY A 48 16.46 -0.19 5.67
N ASP A 49 16.41 0.60 6.73
CA ASP A 49 15.27 0.67 7.67
C ASP A 49 14.32 1.85 7.38
N THR A 50 14.59 2.61 6.32
CA THR A 50 13.78 3.76 5.90
C THR A 50 13.07 3.49 4.58
N PHE A 51 12.03 4.28 4.31
CA PHE A 51 11.28 4.22 3.07
C PHE A 51 11.17 5.62 2.49
N ARG A 52 11.57 5.78 1.23
CA ARG A 52 11.34 7.00 0.47
C ARG A 52 9.98 6.91 -0.21
N GLU A 53 9.15 7.94 -0.06
CA GLU A 53 7.81 8.02 -0.63
C GLU A 53 7.76 8.97 -1.83
N GLU A 54 7.02 8.57 -2.85
CA GLU A 54 6.69 9.34 -4.06
C GLU A 54 5.18 9.24 -4.32
N GLU A 55 4.56 10.34 -4.74
CA GLU A 55 3.14 10.38 -5.12
C GLU A 55 2.99 10.48 -6.65
N HIS A 56 2.04 9.71 -7.21
CA HIS A 56 1.82 9.57 -8.66
C HIS A 56 0.42 10.01 -9.11
N GLY A 57 -0.30 10.77 -8.28
CA GLY A 57 -1.61 11.33 -8.60
C GLY A 57 -2.80 10.56 -8.02
N GLY A 58 -3.97 11.20 -8.09
CA GLY A 58 -5.22 10.68 -7.54
C GLY A 58 -5.79 9.50 -8.32
N CYS A 59 -6.43 8.57 -7.63
CA CYS A 59 -7.06 7.37 -8.20
C CYS A 59 -8.23 6.89 -7.33
N ILE A 60 -9.03 5.96 -7.89
CA ILE A 60 -10.16 5.32 -7.21
C ILE A 60 -10.04 3.80 -7.44
N PHE A 61 -9.78 3.06 -6.36
CA PHE A 61 -9.68 1.61 -6.34
C PHE A 61 -10.70 0.99 -5.36
N VAL A 62 -11.03 -0.28 -5.58
CA VAL A 62 -11.76 -1.09 -4.61
C VAL A 62 -11.01 -1.21 -3.28
N ARG A 63 -11.71 -1.54 -2.19
CA ARG A 63 -11.10 -1.62 -0.85
C ARG A 63 -10.18 -2.83 -0.70
N LEU A 64 -8.99 -2.61 -0.15
CA LEU A 64 -8.16 -3.67 0.41
C LEU A 64 -8.74 -4.08 1.77
N VAL A 65 -9.56 -5.13 1.80
CA VAL A 65 -10.14 -5.65 3.05
C VAL A 65 -9.15 -6.62 3.72
N GLY A 66 -8.88 -6.46 5.01
CA GLY A 66 -7.97 -7.35 5.75
C GLY A 66 -7.43 -6.74 7.04
N ALA A 67 -6.56 -7.50 7.74
CA ALA A 67 -6.05 -7.14 9.07
C ALA A 67 -5.30 -5.79 9.14
N GLU A 68 -4.57 -5.44 8.09
CA GLU A 68 -3.89 -4.13 7.94
C GLU A 68 -4.56 -3.26 6.86
N GLY A 69 -5.78 -3.63 6.45
CA GLY A 69 -6.59 -2.93 5.46
C GLY A 69 -7.88 -2.38 6.07
N TRP A 70 -8.92 -2.27 5.26
CA TRP A 70 -10.26 -1.95 5.72
C TRP A 70 -10.88 -3.13 6.46
N PRO A 71 -11.70 -2.87 7.50
CA PRO A 71 -12.48 -3.94 8.13
C PRO A 71 -13.50 -4.50 7.13
N GLU A 72 -13.74 -5.81 7.24
CA GLU A 72 -14.82 -6.47 6.52
C GLU A 72 -16.15 -5.88 6.98
N GLU A 73 -16.98 -5.46 6.02
CA GLU A 73 -18.34 -5.05 6.34
C GLU A 73 -19.16 -6.30 6.55
N ARG A 74 -19.73 -6.46 7.74
CA ARG A 74 -20.71 -7.51 7.97
C ARG A 74 -21.98 -7.11 7.22
N GLU A 75 -22.35 -7.89 6.21
CA GLU A 75 -23.70 -7.84 5.66
C GLU A 75 -24.68 -8.15 6.80
N GLY A 76 -25.59 -7.22 7.05
CA GLY A 76 -26.67 -7.35 8.03
C GLY A 76 -27.88 -8.06 7.43
#